data_AF-A0A699XJ34-F1
#
_entry.id   AF-A0A699XJ34-F1
#
_cell.length_a   1.000
_cell.length_b   1.000
_cell.length_c   1.000
_cell.angle_alpha   90.00
_cell.angle_beta   90.00
_cell.angle_gamma   90.00
#
_symmetry.space_group_name_H-M   'P 1'
#
loop_
_entity.id
_entity.type
_entity.pdbx_description
1 polymer ?
#
loop_
_entity_poly.entity_id
_entity_poly.type
_entity_poly.pdbx_seq_one_letter_code
_entity_poly.pdbx_strand_id
1 'polypeptide(L)' 'FSSSERPEPLAIKPGSAGKAMPGFDVRVVDDSGKEVKRGEMGNIVMGIPLAPTAFTTLWEDEERFYKGYMKRFNGKWIDT' A
#
# COMPACT_ATOMS: atom_id res chain seq x y z
N PHE A 1 -2.43 22.28 23.91
CA PHE A 1 -1.47 21.64 22.99
C PHE A 1 -0.85 22.70 22.10
N SER A 2 0.23 23.35 22.55
CA SER A 2 0.99 24.29 21.72
C SER A 2 2.25 23.56 21.28
N SER A 3 2.24 22.98 20.08
CA SER A 3 3.48 22.49 19.48
C SER A 3 4.27 23.70 18.99
N SER A 4 5.40 23.99 19.62
CA SER A 4 6.29 25.09 19.27
C SER A 4 7.03 24.88 17.94
N GLU A 5 7.06 23.65 17.44
CA GLU A 5 7.71 23.29 16.18
C GLU A 5 6.65 22.75 15.21
N ARG A 6 6.53 23.41 14.05
CA ARG A 6 5.81 22.87 12.90
C ARG A 6 6.83 22.12 12.04
N PRO A 7 6.64 20.83 11.76
CA PRO A 7 7.53 20.11 10.87
C PRO A 7 7.48 20.75 9.48
N GLU A 8 8.65 20.90 8.85
CA GLU A 8 8.69 21.36 7.47
C GLU A 8 8.02 20.34 6.54
N PRO A 9 7.30 20.81 5.51
CA PRO A 9 6.75 19.93 4.49
C PRO A 9 7.83 19.08 3.83
N LEU A 10 7.48 17.84 3.48
CA LEU A 10 8.38 16.99 2.70
C LEU A 10 8.67 17.62 1.34
N ALA A 11 9.90 17.46 0.86
CA ALA A 11 10.30 17.90 -0.47
C ALA A 11 9.41 17.26 -1.55
N ILE A 12 8.85 18.10 -2.43
CA ILE A 12 7.97 17.67 -3.51
C ILE A 12 8.82 17.28 -4.72
N LYS A 13 8.48 16.15 -5.35
CA LYS A 13 9.06 15.72 -6.63
C LYS A 13 7.94 15.68 -7.69
N PRO A 14 8.00 16.49 -8.76
CA PRO A 14 7.01 16.47 -9.83
C PRO A 14 6.81 15.05 -10.40
N GLY A 15 5.56 14.62 -10.54
CA GLY A 15 5.20 13.27 -10.99
C GLY A 15 5.26 12.18 -9.91
N SER A 16 5.66 12.49 -8.67
CA SER A 16 5.60 11.56 -7.54
C SER A 16 4.33 11.78 -6.72
N ALA A 17 3.71 10.68 -6.27
CA ALA A 17 2.62 10.72 -5.30
C ALA A 17 3.08 11.02 -3.84
N GLY A 18 4.38 11.19 -3.61
CA GLY A 18 4.94 11.43 -2.28
C GLY A 18 5.33 10.16 -1.53
N LYS A 19 5.37 10.23 -0.19
CA LYS A 19 5.64 9.09 0.69
C LYS A 19 4.32 8.42 1.09
N ALA A 20 4.39 7.14 1.46
CA ALA A 20 3.25 6.44 2.03
C ALA A 20 2.76 7.11 3.32
N MET A 21 1.45 7.12 3.53
CA MET A 21 0.83 7.62 4.75
C MET A 21 1.05 6.64 5.91
N PRO A 22 1.08 7.11 7.17
CA PRO A 22 1.16 6.22 8.33
C PRO A 22 0.09 5.13 8.31
N GLY A 23 0.49 3.89 8.59
CA GLY A 23 -0.39 2.71 8.56
C GLY A 23 -0.48 2.00 7.21
N PHE A 24 -0.05 2.61 6.11
CA PHE A 24 0.02 1.97 4.80
C PHE A 24 1.44 1.49 4.49
N ASP A 25 1.66 0.18 4.58
CA ASP A 25 2.93 -0.44 4.16
C ASP A 25 2.92 -0.67 2.63
N VAL A 26 3.25 0.36 1.86
CA VAL A 26 3.28 0.31 0.38
C VAL A 26 4.60 -0.29 -0.10
N ARG A 27 4.51 -1.37 -0.88
CA ARG A 27 5.65 -2.11 -1.45
C ARG A 27 5.54 -2.21 -2.96
N VAL A 28 6.68 -2.56 -3.58
CA VAL A 28 6.75 -2.87 -5.01
C VAL A 28 7.28 -4.30 -5.14
N VAL A 29 6.53 -5.15 -5.85
CA VAL A 29 6.86 -6.56 -6.03
C VAL A 29 6.84 -6.97 -7.50
N ASP A 30 7.58 -8.01 -7.84
CA ASP A 30 7.49 -8.65 -9.16
C ASP A 30 6.19 -9.48 -9.30
N ASP A 31 6.00 -10.13 -10.45
CA ASP A 31 4.81 -10.95 -10.71
C ASP A 31 4.72 -12.21 -9.84
N SER A 32 5.80 -12.59 -9.15
CA SER A 32 5.81 -13.66 -8.16
C SER A 32 5.50 -13.18 -6.74
N GLY A 33 5.32 -11.87 -6.53
CA GLY A 33 5.06 -11.28 -5.22
C GLY A 33 6.32 -11.07 -4.37
N LYS A 34 7.52 -11.10 -4.98
CA LYS A 34 8.79 -10.84 -4.31
C LYS A 34 9.16 -9.36 -4.46
N GLU A 35 9.58 -8.74 -3.36
CA GLU A 35 10.02 -7.33 -3.37
C GLU A 35 11.18 -7.11 -4.34
N VAL A 36 11.06 -6.07 -5.16
CA VAL A 36 12.07 -5.65 -6.13
C VAL A 36 13.00 -4.60 -5.52
N LYS A 37 14.12 -4.31 -6.20
CA LYS A 37 15.04 -3.28 -5.71
C LYS A 37 14.49 -1.88 -5.95
N ARG A 38 14.96 -0.93 -5.14
CA ARG A 38 14.60 0.48 -5.30
C ARG A 38 14.98 0.97 -6.70
N GLY A 39 14.01 1.58 -7.40
CA GLY A 39 14.17 2.11 -8.75
C GLY A 39 13.76 1.14 -9.86
N GLU A 40 13.41 -0.11 -9.52
CA GLU A 40 12.85 -1.08 -10.45
C GLU A 40 11.32 -0.94 -10.52
N MET A 41 10.77 -1.27 -11.68
CA MET A 41 9.32 -1.32 -11.87
C MET A 41 8.75 -2.63 -11.33
N GLY A 42 7.51 -2.57 -10.85
CA GLY A 42 6.76 -3.74 -10.40
C GLY A 42 5.34 -3.37 -10.01
N ASN A 43 4.63 -4.35 -9.47
CA ASN A 43 3.27 -4.20 -8.97
C ASN A 43 3.29 -3.45 -7.62
N ILE A 44 2.44 -2.44 -7.47
CA ILE A 44 2.26 -1.75 -6.19
C ILE A 44 1.34 -2.62 -5.34
N VAL A 45 1.75 -2.88 -4.10
CA VAL A 45 0.97 -3.71 -3.17
C VAL A 45 0.97 -3.10 -1.78
N MET A 46 0.02 -3.51 -0.95
CA MET A 46 -0.02 -3.14 0.47
C MET A 46 0.18 -4.35 1.38
N GLY A 47 1.02 -4.16 2.39
CA GLY A 47 1.18 -5.10 3.50
C GLY A 47 -0.07 -5.20 4.38
N ILE A 48 -0.28 -6.38 4.95
CA ILE A 48 -1.38 -6.68 5.88
C ILE A 48 -0.81 -6.74 7.31
N PRO A 49 -1.46 -6.17 8.34
CA PRO A 49 -2.78 -5.53 8.32
C PRO A 49 -2.78 -4.17 7.61
N LEU A 50 -3.88 -3.87 6.92
CA LEU A 50 -4.09 -2.57 6.30
C LEU A 50 -4.30 -1.48 7.35
N ALA A 51 -4.11 -0.22 6.94
CA ALA A 51 -4.40 0.93 7.77
C ALA A 51 -5.87 0.94 8.24
N PRO A 52 -6.20 1.55 9.39
CA PRO A 52 -7.57 1.57 9.93
C PRO A 52 -8.63 2.18 8.99
N THR A 53 -8.19 2.98 8.01
CA THR A 53 -9.06 3.65 7.04
C THR A 53 -9.29 2.82 5.77
N ALA A 54 -8.63 1.67 5.63
CA ALA A 54 -8.79 0.83 4.46
C ALA A 54 -10.07 0.00 4.54
N PHE A 55 -10.52 -0.48 3.37
CA PHE A 55 -11.64 -1.40 3.28
C PHE A 55 -11.27 -2.76 3.88
N THR A 56 -12.26 -3.45 4.44
CA THR A 56 -12.08 -4.79 5.06
C THR A 56 -12.63 -5.91 4.18
N THR A 57 -13.63 -5.63 3.35
CA THR A 57 -14.24 -6.58 2.40
C THR A 57 -15.05 -5.83 1.33
N LEU A 58 -15.64 -6.58 0.39
CA LEU A 58 -16.71 -6.10 -0.49
C LEU A 58 -18.07 -6.49 0.09
N TRP A 59 -19.07 -5.62 -0.08
CA TRP A 59 -20.42 -5.86 0.44
C TRP A 59 -20.99 -7.19 -0.09
N GLU A 60 -21.35 -8.09 0.83
CA GLU A 60 -21.91 -9.44 0.55
C GLU A 60 -21.07 -10.32 -0.41
N ASP A 61 -19.78 -10.01 -0.61
CA ASP A 61 -18.96 -10.70 -1.61
C ASP A 61 -17.49 -10.88 -1.19
N GLU A 62 -17.28 -11.70 -0.15
CA GLU A 62 -15.94 -12.05 0.35
C GLU A 62 -15.11 -12.82 -0.70
N GLU A 63 -15.76 -13.64 -1.53
CA GLU A 63 -15.07 -14.43 -2.55
C GLU A 63 -14.44 -13.53 -3.61
N ARG A 64 -15.16 -12.49 -4.07
CA ARG A 64 -14.60 -11.49 -4.99
C ARG A 64 -13.54 -10.64 -4.33
N PHE A 65 -13.69 -10.29 -3.05
CA PHE A 65 -12.61 -9.59 -2.31
C PHE A 65 -11.32 -10.41 -2.34
N TYR A 66 -11.38 -11.70 -1.97
CA TYR A 66 -10.21 -12.57 -1.98
C TYR A 66 -9.65 -12.75 -3.39
N LYS A 67 -10.48 -13.05 -4.38
CA LYS A 67 -10.04 -13.25 -5.77
C LYS A 67 -9.43 -11.99 -6.39
N GLY A 68 -10.01 -10.82 -6.11
CA GLY A 68 -9.61 -9.55 -6.70
C GLY A 68 -8.37 -8.94 -6.04
N TYR A 69 -8.26 -9.04 -4.72
CA TYR A 69 -7.25 -8.29 -3.97
C TYR A 69 -6.19 -9.17 -3.30
N MET A 70 -6.40 -10.48 -3.11
CA MET A 70 -5.49 -11.32 -2.31
C MET A 70 -4.90 -12.49 -3.08
N LYS A 71 -5.71 -13.11 -3.95
CA LYS A 71 -5.39 -14.41 -4.57
C LYS A 71 -4.11 -14.38 -5.40
N ARG A 72 -3.83 -13.30 -6.14
CA ARG A 72 -2.66 -13.18 -7.02
C ARG A 72 -1.35 -13.42 -6.28
N PHE A 73 -1.26 -12.96 -5.03
CA PHE A 73 -0.06 -13.06 -4.21
C PHE A 73 -0.25 -14.01 -3.02
N ASN A 74 -1.13 -15.00 -3.17
CA ASN A 74 -1.43 -16.03 -2.17
C ASN A 74 -1.75 -15.46 -0.78
N GLY A 75 -2.45 -14.30 -0.74
CA GLY A 75 -2.84 -13.62 0.49
C GLY A 75 -1.71 -12.95 1.27
N LYS A 76 -0.47 -12.95 0.76
CA LYS A 76 0.65 -12.23 1.39
C LYS A 76 0.49 -10.71 1.29
N TRP A 77 -0.11 -10.25 0.20
CA TRP A 77 -0.26 -8.84 -0.14
C TRP A 77 -1.70 -8.54 -0.52
N ILE A 78 -2.08 -7.27 -0.37
CA ILE A 78 -3.22 -6.68 -1.07
C ILE A 78 -2.74 -6.13 -2.40
N ASP A 79 -3.22 -6.73 -3.49
CA ASP A 79 -3.09 -6.21 -4.85
C ASP A 79 -3.96 -4.95 -5.00
N THR A 80 -3.45 -3.91 -5.65
CA THR A 80 -4.14 -2.60 -5.78
C THR A 80 -4.65 -2.34 -7.17
#